data_AF-A0A918MIN2-F1
#
_entry.id   AF-A0A918MIN2-F1
#
_cell.length_a   1.000
_cell.length_b   1.000
_cell.length_c   1.000
_cell.angle_alpha   90.00
_cell.angle_beta   90.00
_cell.angle_gamma   90.00
#
_symmetry.space_group_name_H-M   'P 1'
#
loop_
_entity.id
_entity.type
_entity.pdbx_description
1 polymer ?
#
loop_
_entity_poly.entity_id
_entity_poly.type
_entity_poly.pdbx_seq_one_letter_code
_entity_poly.pdbx_strand_id
1 'polypeptide(L)'
;MDAAADRIATLRAGMEEDPGRLDRFGHPHFRKELMRLLLSQGRWAEAEALIPSGVEAAGWHHILFARALDGAGRAEDARTHWQAFAAHHPGHPEAQKALGMPRALRQIRSRVPDQRFEMIFDVGANRGQSCLHYAVAFPEARIHAFEPAPAAFAELTRASAAHGGISCHNLALSQSEGTLRMALDGSSTMNRVLDPATPEGTPIPARRLDRVCADLGIDHIDFLKIDTEGHDLAVLRGAGAMLDQIDFIQCETSANRYNRLHVAFGEVFDLLTDAGFYLFHIDGQTYEWGNGGYPVLRRFDPIFINARRVGPIRGVRDR
;
A
#
# COMPACT_ATOMS: atom_id res chain seq x y z
N MET A 1 19.08 -35.91 -0.98
CA MET A 1 17.85 -36.39 -1.63
C MET A 1 17.28 -37.64 -0.96
N ASP A 2 18.09 -38.52 -0.35
CA ASP A 2 17.62 -39.78 0.27
C ASP A 2 16.68 -39.64 1.48
N ALA A 3 17.00 -38.79 2.45
CA ALA A 3 16.23 -38.75 3.71
C ALA A 3 14.77 -38.28 3.56
N ALA A 4 14.42 -37.62 2.46
CA ALA A 4 13.05 -37.19 2.17
C ALA A 4 12.25 -38.29 1.47
N ALA A 5 12.90 -39.11 0.63
CA ALA A 5 12.28 -40.24 -0.03
C ALA A 5 11.96 -41.37 0.98
N ASP A 6 12.89 -41.62 1.91
CA ASP A 6 12.74 -42.66 2.92
C ASP A 6 11.58 -42.37 3.88
N ARG A 7 11.47 -41.12 4.34
CA ARG A 7 10.33 -40.66 5.16
C ARG A 7 8.98 -40.81 4.47
N ILE A 8 8.96 -40.74 3.14
CA ILE A 8 7.72 -40.88 2.35
C ILE A 8 7.35 -42.32 2.11
N ALA A 9 8.33 -43.19 1.90
CA ALA A 9 8.09 -44.63 1.82
C ALA A 9 7.53 -45.15 3.15
N THR A 10 8.12 -44.71 4.29
CA THR A 10 7.60 -45.04 5.61
C THR A 10 6.19 -44.48 5.85
N LEU A 11 5.92 -43.26 5.37
CA LEU A 11 4.60 -42.66 5.50
C LEU A 11 3.55 -43.38 4.64
N ARG A 12 3.87 -43.73 3.39
CA ARG A 12 2.97 -44.48 2.49
C ARG A 12 2.67 -45.88 3.02
N ALA A 13 3.70 -46.60 3.48
CA ALA A 13 3.52 -47.91 4.10
C ALA A 13 2.58 -47.81 5.32
N GLY A 14 2.76 -46.79 6.15
CA GLY A 14 1.86 -46.52 7.28
C GLY A 14 0.43 -46.10 6.90
N MET A 15 0.20 -45.60 5.68
CA MET A 15 -1.12 -45.26 5.14
C MET A 15 -1.84 -46.46 4.54
N GLU A 16 -1.11 -47.41 3.94
CA GLU A 16 -1.64 -48.64 3.35
C GLU A 16 -1.98 -49.69 4.42
N GLU A 17 -1.23 -49.75 5.51
CA GLU A 17 -1.41 -50.73 6.59
C GLU A 17 -2.58 -50.43 7.54
N ASP A 18 -3.01 -49.16 7.66
CA ASP A 18 -4.03 -48.77 8.64
C ASP A 18 -4.88 -47.59 8.12
N PRO A 19 -5.85 -47.83 7.22
CA PRO A 19 -6.70 -46.78 6.65
C PRO A 19 -7.47 -45.97 7.71
N GLY A 20 -7.75 -46.58 8.87
CA GLY A 20 -8.44 -45.95 10.01
C GLY A 20 -7.58 -44.95 10.79
N ARG A 21 -6.26 -44.88 10.54
CA ARG A 21 -5.41 -43.80 11.09
C ARG A 21 -5.68 -42.45 10.46
N LEU A 22 -6.34 -42.36 9.31
CA LEU A 22 -6.88 -41.09 8.82
C LEU A 22 -7.91 -40.50 9.79
N ASP A 23 -8.62 -41.31 10.57
CA ASP A 23 -9.54 -40.84 11.60
C ASP A 23 -8.82 -40.47 12.92
N ARG A 24 -7.69 -41.13 13.22
CA ARG A 24 -6.83 -40.76 14.38
C ARG A 24 -5.92 -39.56 14.10
N PHE A 25 -5.56 -39.32 12.83
CA PHE A 25 -4.74 -38.21 12.33
C PHE A 25 -5.48 -37.25 11.39
N GLY A 26 -6.82 -37.29 11.36
CA GLY A 26 -7.68 -36.27 10.75
C GLY A 26 -7.46 -34.88 11.37
N HIS A 27 -6.59 -34.82 12.39
CA HIS A 27 -6.00 -33.63 12.95
C HIS A 27 -5.44 -32.69 11.85
N PRO A 28 -5.98 -31.46 11.74
CA PRO A 28 -5.63 -30.51 10.69
C PRO A 28 -4.12 -30.22 10.53
N HIS A 29 -3.32 -30.44 11.58
CA HIS A 29 -1.87 -30.24 11.52
C HIS A 29 -1.14 -31.32 10.71
N PHE A 30 -1.51 -32.60 10.81
CA PHE A 30 -0.81 -33.66 10.08
C PHE A 30 -1.02 -33.51 8.56
N ARG A 31 -2.27 -33.25 8.16
CA ARG A 31 -2.65 -32.97 6.77
C ARG A 31 -1.86 -31.79 6.19
N LYS A 32 -1.67 -30.72 6.98
CA LYS A 32 -0.85 -29.55 6.61
C LYS A 32 0.61 -29.92 6.36
N GLU A 33 1.23 -30.68 7.26
CA GLU A 33 2.64 -31.07 7.12
C GLU A 33 2.85 -32.03 5.94
N LEU A 34 1.96 -33.00 5.73
CA LEU A 34 2.02 -33.89 4.56
C LEU A 34 1.86 -33.10 3.26
N MET A 35 0.91 -32.17 3.20
CA MET A 35 0.72 -31.31 2.04
C MET A 35 1.99 -30.49 1.74
N ARG A 36 2.62 -29.87 2.75
CA ARG A 36 3.90 -29.15 2.57
C ARG A 36 4.99 -30.05 1.99
N LEU A 37 5.11 -31.27 2.48
CA LEU A 37 6.09 -32.24 1.99
C LEU A 37 5.86 -32.58 0.52
N LEU A 38 4.62 -32.90 0.13
CA LEU A 38 4.26 -33.21 -1.26
C LEU A 38 4.53 -32.02 -2.19
N LEU A 39 4.13 -30.82 -1.78
CA LEU A 39 4.38 -29.58 -2.53
C LEU A 39 5.88 -29.32 -2.71
N SER A 40 6.71 -29.53 -1.67
CA SER A 40 8.17 -29.37 -1.75
C SER A 40 8.85 -30.32 -2.75
N GLN A 41 8.16 -31.39 -3.14
CA GLN A 41 8.62 -32.38 -4.12
C GLN A 41 7.97 -32.22 -5.50
N GLY A 42 7.17 -31.18 -5.71
CA GLY A 42 6.43 -30.99 -6.96
C GLY A 42 5.31 -32.02 -7.18
N ARG A 43 4.86 -32.71 -6.12
CA ARG A 43 3.78 -33.72 -6.20
C ARG A 43 2.42 -33.05 -6.00
N TRP A 44 2.07 -32.14 -6.93
CA TRP A 44 0.93 -31.22 -6.84
C TRP A 44 -0.42 -31.95 -6.74
N ALA A 45 -0.69 -32.91 -7.62
CA ALA A 45 -1.96 -33.64 -7.64
C ALA A 45 -2.22 -34.44 -6.35
N GLU A 46 -1.16 -35.02 -5.77
CA GLU A 46 -1.27 -35.73 -4.48
C GLU A 46 -1.49 -34.74 -3.33
N ALA A 47 -0.93 -33.53 -3.40
CA ALA A 47 -1.23 -32.48 -2.44
C ALA A 47 -2.68 -31.97 -2.57
N GLU A 48 -3.21 -31.85 -3.80
CA GLU A 48 -4.61 -31.44 -4.05
C GLU A 48 -5.60 -32.45 -3.49
N ALA A 49 -5.30 -33.75 -3.59
CA ALA A 49 -6.12 -34.81 -3.02
C ALA A 49 -6.24 -34.74 -1.48
N LEU A 50 -5.37 -33.97 -0.80
CA LEU A 50 -5.43 -33.72 0.64
C LEU A 50 -6.27 -32.49 1.00
N ILE A 51 -6.81 -31.75 0.05
CA ILE A 51 -7.68 -30.59 0.33
C ILE A 51 -8.99 -31.11 0.95
N PRO A 52 -9.39 -30.65 2.15
CA PRO A 52 -10.66 -31.04 2.77
C PRO A 52 -11.85 -30.69 1.86
N SER A 53 -12.87 -31.55 1.81
CA SER A 53 -14.16 -31.20 1.19
C SER A 53 -15.03 -30.37 2.15
N GLY A 54 -15.89 -29.50 1.59
CA GLY A 54 -16.84 -28.70 2.36
C GLY A 54 -16.23 -27.48 3.09
N VAL A 55 -16.96 -26.98 4.09
CA VAL A 55 -16.65 -25.71 4.84
C VAL A 55 -15.36 -25.81 5.67
N GLU A 56 -14.82 -27.02 5.86
CA GLU A 56 -13.55 -27.27 6.59
C GLU A 56 -12.29 -26.89 5.82
N ALA A 57 -12.41 -26.54 4.52
CA ALA A 57 -11.32 -25.97 3.73
C ALA A 57 -11.04 -24.54 4.21
N ALA A 58 -10.39 -24.41 5.37
CA ALA A 58 -10.13 -23.14 6.06
C ALA A 58 -9.10 -22.24 5.35
N GLY A 59 -9.12 -22.17 4.01
CA GLY A 59 -8.29 -21.34 3.14
C GLY A 59 -6.79 -21.65 3.17
N TRP A 60 -6.27 -22.28 4.23
CA TRP A 60 -4.85 -22.48 4.47
C TRP A 60 -4.14 -23.27 3.37
N HIS A 61 -4.85 -24.14 2.65
CA HIS A 61 -4.28 -24.90 1.53
C HIS A 61 -3.84 -23.95 0.42
N HIS A 62 -4.60 -22.88 0.13
CA HIS A 62 -4.17 -21.84 -0.81
C HIS A 62 -2.85 -21.20 -0.39
N ILE A 63 -2.64 -20.93 0.90
CA ILE A 63 -1.36 -20.38 1.39
C ILE A 63 -0.20 -21.35 1.11
N LEU A 64 -0.40 -22.65 1.36
CA LEU A 64 0.64 -23.65 1.14
C LEU A 64 0.98 -23.81 -0.34
N PHE A 65 -0.04 -23.91 -1.19
CA PHE A 65 0.14 -23.98 -2.64
C PHE A 65 0.81 -22.73 -3.17
N ALA A 66 0.33 -21.54 -2.79
CA ALA A 66 0.88 -20.28 -3.28
C ALA A 66 2.38 -20.14 -2.95
N ARG A 67 2.78 -20.42 -1.69
CA ARG A 67 4.20 -20.39 -1.29
C ARG A 67 5.06 -21.40 -2.07
N ALA A 68 4.54 -22.61 -2.28
CA ALA A 68 5.28 -23.65 -3.00
C ALA A 68 5.42 -23.34 -4.49
N LEU A 69 4.36 -22.79 -5.10
CA LEU A 69 4.35 -22.36 -6.51
C LEU A 69 5.29 -21.16 -6.71
N ASP A 70 5.28 -20.17 -5.82
CA ASP A 70 6.24 -19.07 -5.83
C ASP A 70 7.68 -19.58 -5.74
N GLY A 71 7.96 -20.50 -4.80
CA GLY A 71 9.27 -21.13 -4.65
C GLY A 71 9.71 -21.95 -5.87
N ALA A 72 8.76 -22.41 -6.69
CA ALA A 72 9.00 -23.11 -7.94
C ALA A 72 9.03 -22.19 -9.18
N GLY A 73 8.95 -20.87 -9.00
CA GLY A 73 8.93 -19.89 -10.10
C GLY A 73 7.61 -19.82 -10.88
N ARG A 74 6.52 -20.42 -10.35
CA ARG A 74 5.18 -20.44 -10.95
C ARG A 74 4.30 -19.31 -10.40
N ALA A 75 4.73 -18.06 -10.64
CA ALA A 75 4.13 -16.88 -10.02
C ALA A 75 2.64 -16.66 -10.38
N GLU A 76 2.22 -16.98 -11.59
CA GLU A 76 0.81 -16.81 -12.02
C GLU A 76 -0.13 -17.82 -11.31
N ASP A 77 0.32 -19.07 -11.18
CA ASP A 77 -0.41 -20.09 -10.43
C ASP A 77 -0.47 -19.73 -8.95
N ALA A 78 0.66 -19.27 -8.37
CA ALA A 78 0.70 -18.78 -7.00
C ALA A 78 -0.28 -17.62 -6.78
N ARG A 79 -0.35 -16.69 -7.73
CA ARG A 79 -1.29 -15.56 -7.71
C ARG A 79 -2.74 -16.01 -7.64
N THR A 80 -3.11 -17.04 -8.39
CA THR A 80 -4.46 -17.62 -8.38
C THR A 80 -4.84 -18.13 -7.00
N HIS A 81 -3.92 -18.84 -6.32
CA HIS A 81 -4.15 -19.27 -4.94
C HIS A 81 -4.24 -18.09 -3.96
N TRP A 82 -3.39 -17.07 -4.12
CA TRP A 82 -3.48 -15.86 -3.29
C TRP A 82 -4.80 -15.11 -3.48
N GLN A 83 -5.34 -15.03 -4.70
CA GLN A 83 -6.65 -14.42 -4.99
C GLN A 83 -7.79 -15.20 -4.31
N ALA A 84 -7.82 -16.52 -4.46
CA ALA A 84 -8.83 -17.37 -3.85
C ALA A 84 -8.81 -17.30 -2.32
N PHE A 85 -7.61 -17.21 -1.72
CA PHE A 85 -7.46 -17.00 -0.29
C PHE A 85 -7.96 -15.61 0.16
N ALA A 86 -7.55 -14.56 -0.55
CA ALA A 86 -7.91 -13.18 -0.24
C ALA A 86 -9.42 -12.91 -0.39
N ALA A 87 -10.13 -13.61 -1.27
CA ALA A 87 -11.59 -13.50 -1.40
C ALA A 87 -12.33 -13.79 -0.08
N HIS A 88 -11.78 -14.66 0.76
CA HIS A 88 -12.34 -15.00 2.08
C HIS A 88 -11.60 -14.32 3.24
N HIS A 89 -10.38 -13.82 2.99
CA HIS A 89 -9.51 -13.19 3.99
C HIS A 89 -8.91 -11.88 3.45
N PRO A 90 -9.74 -10.87 3.11
CA PRO A 90 -9.30 -9.68 2.39
C PRO A 90 -8.26 -8.85 3.15
N GLY A 91 -8.17 -9.01 4.47
CA GLY A 91 -7.21 -8.35 5.35
C GLY A 91 -5.86 -9.06 5.53
N HIS A 92 -5.63 -10.24 4.93
CA HIS A 92 -4.44 -11.05 5.24
C HIS A 92 -3.14 -10.43 4.67
N PRO A 93 -2.14 -10.08 5.51
CA PRO A 93 -0.98 -9.29 5.06
C PRO A 93 -0.13 -9.96 3.98
N GLU A 94 0.10 -11.26 4.08
CA GLU A 94 0.92 -11.98 3.11
C GLU A 94 0.24 -12.10 1.75
N ALA A 95 -1.08 -12.32 1.74
CA ALA A 95 -1.85 -12.44 0.51
C ALA A 95 -1.90 -11.09 -0.21
N GLN A 96 -2.17 -10.01 0.54
CA GLN A 96 -2.13 -8.66 0.01
C GLN A 96 -0.75 -8.30 -0.55
N LYS A 97 0.34 -8.69 0.12
CA LYS A 97 1.70 -8.47 -0.38
C LYS A 97 1.94 -9.22 -1.70
N ALA A 98 1.55 -10.50 -1.76
CA ALA A 98 1.73 -11.31 -2.95
C ALA A 98 0.88 -10.84 -4.14
N LEU A 99 -0.28 -10.23 -3.87
CA LEU A 99 -1.14 -9.63 -4.89
C LEU A 99 -0.67 -8.25 -5.36
N GLY A 100 0.45 -7.74 -4.82
CA GLY A 100 1.04 -6.46 -5.24
C GLY A 100 0.40 -5.24 -4.56
N MET A 101 -0.31 -5.41 -3.45
CA MET A 101 -0.95 -4.29 -2.77
C MET A 101 0.09 -3.38 -2.11
N PRO A 102 0.02 -2.04 -2.33
CA PRO A 102 0.91 -1.07 -1.70
C PRO A 102 0.95 -1.21 -0.19
N ARG A 103 2.12 -0.97 0.42
CA ARG A 103 2.35 -1.19 1.85
C ARG A 103 1.37 -0.37 2.72
N ALA A 104 1.16 0.90 2.42
CA ALA A 104 0.21 1.76 3.13
C ALA A 104 -1.22 1.19 3.10
N LEU A 105 -1.72 0.90 1.90
CA LEU A 105 -3.06 0.36 1.69
C LEU A 105 -3.24 -1.04 2.29
N ARG A 106 -2.17 -1.82 2.34
CA ARG A 106 -2.09 -3.08 3.08
C ARG A 106 -2.40 -2.91 4.56
N GLN A 107 -1.80 -1.91 5.20
CA GLN A 107 -2.03 -1.64 6.60
C GLN A 107 -3.47 -1.19 6.86
N ILE A 108 -4.03 -0.38 5.97
CA ILE A 108 -5.43 0.04 6.02
C ILE A 108 -6.36 -1.18 5.90
N ARG A 109 -6.27 -1.93 4.81
CA ARG A 109 -7.12 -3.10 4.55
C ARG A 109 -7.03 -4.19 5.63
N SER A 110 -5.87 -4.35 6.26
CA SER A 110 -5.70 -5.34 7.35
C SER A 110 -6.49 -4.99 8.62
N ARG A 111 -6.81 -3.71 8.84
CA ARG A 111 -7.53 -3.22 10.04
C ARG A 111 -8.93 -2.71 9.73
N VAL A 112 -9.14 -2.28 8.49
CA VAL A 112 -10.43 -1.81 7.94
C VAL A 112 -10.71 -2.60 6.65
N PRO A 113 -11.13 -3.87 6.74
CA PRO A 113 -11.27 -4.75 5.58
C PRO A 113 -12.28 -4.26 4.54
N ASP A 114 -13.33 -3.58 5.02
CA ASP A 114 -14.45 -3.08 4.22
C ASP A 114 -14.13 -1.74 3.51
N GLN A 115 -12.97 -1.12 3.78
CA GLN A 115 -12.59 0.16 3.16
C GLN A 115 -12.53 0.03 1.65
N ARG A 116 -13.17 0.94 0.91
CA ARG A 116 -13.03 0.98 -0.55
C ARG A 116 -11.93 1.95 -0.96
N PHE A 117 -11.45 1.79 -2.19
CA PHE A 117 -10.48 2.69 -2.79
C PHE A 117 -10.94 2.97 -4.22
N GLU A 118 -12.04 3.70 -4.35
CA GLU A 118 -12.67 4.08 -5.62
C GLU A 118 -12.13 5.43 -6.13
N MET A 119 -11.74 6.34 -5.23
CA MET A 119 -11.15 7.63 -5.54
C MET A 119 -9.81 7.81 -4.81
N ILE A 120 -8.71 7.83 -5.56
CA ILE A 120 -7.35 7.95 -5.02
C ILE A 120 -6.67 9.19 -5.59
N PHE A 121 -6.04 9.97 -4.72
CA PHE A 121 -5.20 11.10 -5.10
C PHE A 121 -3.73 10.77 -4.80
N ASP A 122 -2.87 10.92 -5.80
CA ASP A 122 -1.42 10.74 -5.72
C ASP A 122 -0.73 12.08 -6.00
N VAL A 123 -0.37 12.81 -4.95
CA VAL A 123 0.21 14.15 -5.03
C VAL A 123 1.73 14.05 -4.92
N GLY A 124 2.43 14.51 -5.97
CA GLY A 124 3.85 14.21 -6.15
C GLY A 124 4.06 12.84 -6.78
N ALA A 125 3.30 12.56 -7.84
CA ALA A 125 3.28 11.25 -8.49
C ALA A 125 4.59 10.90 -9.23
N ASN A 126 5.51 11.86 -9.42
CA ASN A 126 6.81 11.68 -10.05
C ASN A 126 6.65 11.01 -11.43
N ARG A 127 7.18 9.81 -11.61
CA ARG A 127 7.10 9.01 -12.85
C ARG A 127 5.96 7.99 -12.85
N GLY A 128 5.07 8.04 -11.86
CA GLY A 128 3.87 7.20 -11.76
C GLY A 128 4.03 5.89 -10.98
N GLN A 129 5.10 5.74 -10.21
CA GLN A 129 5.41 4.50 -9.48
C GLN A 129 4.26 4.10 -8.52
N SER A 130 3.74 5.06 -7.76
CA SER A 130 2.63 4.84 -6.82
C SER A 130 1.30 4.68 -7.53
N CYS A 131 0.93 5.58 -8.44
CA CYS A 131 -0.36 5.50 -9.15
C CYS A 131 -0.53 4.22 -9.97
N LEU A 132 0.53 3.69 -10.58
CA LEU A 132 0.48 2.40 -11.27
C LEU A 132 0.25 1.24 -10.31
N HIS A 133 0.88 1.25 -9.13
CA HIS A 133 0.59 0.24 -8.12
C HIS A 133 -0.87 0.32 -7.62
N TYR A 134 -1.42 1.54 -7.49
CA TYR A 134 -2.84 1.72 -7.15
C TYR A 134 -3.75 1.16 -8.25
N ALA A 135 -3.47 1.44 -9.52
CA ALA A 135 -4.27 0.94 -10.65
C ALA A 135 -4.25 -0.59 -10.77
N VAL A 136 -3.12 -1.23 -10.44
CA VAL A 136 -3.03 -2.71 -10.41
C VAL A 136 -3.80 -3.28 -9.22
N ALA A 137 -3.71 -2.64 -8.05
CA ALA A 137 -4.39 -3.11 -6.84
C ALA A 137 -5.91 -2.86 -6.88
N PHE A 138 -6.35 -1.79 -7.55
CA PHE A 138 -7.74 -1.36 -7.66
C PHE A 138 -8.06 -0.98 -9.11
N PRO A 139 -8.32 -1.96 -9.99
CA PRO A 139 -8.55 -1.70 -11.42
C PRO A 139 -9.74 -0.80 -11.73
N GLU A 140 -10.70 -0.71 -10.82
CA GLU A 140 -11.90 0.12 -10.93
C GLU A 140 -11.71 1.52 -10.31
N ALA A 141 -10.57 1.79 -9.67
CA ALA A 141 -10.31 3.07 -9.03
C ALA A 141 -10.10 4.18 -10.06
N ARG A 142 -10.66 5.35 -9.75
CA ARG A 142 -10.34 6.62 -10.38
C ARG A 142 -9.17 7.24 -9.62
N ILE A 143 -8.05 7.43 -10.32
CA ILE A 143 -6.79 7.87 -9.73
C ILE A 143 -6.43 9.23 -10.34
N HIS A 144 -6.30 10.24 -9.50
CA HIS A 144 -5.82 11.56 -9.90
C HIS A 144 -4.37 11.74 -9.47
N ALA A 145 -3.46 11.76 -10.44
CA ALA A 145 -2.02 11.86 -10.22
C ALA A 145 -1.53 13.28 -10.56
N PHE A 146 -0.86 13.94 -9.60
CA PHE A 146 -0.38 15.32 -9.74
C PHE A 146 1.14 15.35 -9.75
N GLU A 147 1.72 15.88 -10.82
CA GLU A 147 3.17 16.06 -10.93
C GLU A 147 3.48 17.38 -11.65
N PRO A 148 4.05 18.39 -10.96
CA PRO A 148 4.33 19.69 -11.57
C PRO A 148 5.57 19.71 -12.47
N ALA A 149 6.57 18.85 -12.25
CA ALA A 149 7.82 18.91 -13.01
C ALA A 149 7.60 18.37 -14.44
N PRO A 150 7.82 19.17 -15.50
CA PRO A 150 7.43 18.80 -16.87
C PRO A 150 8.03 17.48 -17.38
N ALA A 151 9.29 17.20 -17.04
CA ALA A 151 9.96 15.97 -17.45
C ALA A 151 9.37 14.74 -16.76
N ALA A 152 9.16 14.80 -15.43
CA ALA A 152 8.56 13.72 -14.66
C ALA A 152 7.09 13.50 -15.08
N PHE A 153 6.34 14.59 -15.30
CA PHE A 153 4.97 14.54 -15.81
C PHE A 153 4.86 13.84 -17.17
N ALA A 154 5.81 14.10 -18.08
CA ALA A 154 5.85 13.42 -19.38
C ALA A 154 6.14 11.91 -19.24
N GLU A 155 6.96 11.51 -18.27
CA GLU A 155 7.16 10.10 -17.91
C GLU A 155 5.89 9.46 -17.31
N LEU A 156 5.26 10.13 -16.33
CA LEU A 156 4.00 9.72 -15.70
C LEU A 156 2.90 9.48 -16.73
N THR A 157 2.71 10.42 -17.66
CA THR A 157 1.66 10.34 -18.69
C THR A 157 1.91 9.15 -19.61
N ARG A 158 3.16 8.92 -20.04
CA ARG A 158 3.51 7.76 -20.86
C ARG A 158 3.29 6.44 -20.13
N ALA A 159 3.70 6.38 -18.86
CA ALA A 159 3.57 5.17 -18.06
C ALA A 159 2.10 4.82 -17.76
N SER A 160 1.25 5.84 -17.61
CA SER A 160 -0.17 5.70 -17.29
C SER A 160 -1.07 5.53 -18.52
N ALA A 161 -0.55 5.65 -19.74
CA ALA A 161 -1.34 5.69 -20.97
C ALA A 161 -2.21 4.44 -21.21
N ALA A 162 -1.79 3.28 -20.69
CA ALA A 162 -2.54 2.02 -20.80
C ALA A 162 -3.65 1.86 -19.73
N HIS A 163 -3.75 2.79 -18.77
CA HIS A 163 -4.64 2.68 -17.62
C HIS A 163 -5.72 3.77 -17.67
N GLY A 164 -6.91 3.41 -18.17
CA GLY A 164 -8.05 4.34 -18.31
C GLY A 164 -8.56 4.95 -17.00
N GLY A 165 -8.20 4.37 -15.85
CA GLY A 165 -8.55 4.90 -14.52
C GLY A 165 -7.63 6.02 -14.02
N ILE A 166 -6.50 6.31 -14.69
CA ILE A 166 -5.52 7.31 -14.22
C ILE A 166 -5.67 8.63 -15.01
N SER A 167 -5.94 9.72 -14.29
CA SER A 167 -5.91 11.08 -14.81
C SER A 167 -4.67 11.82 -14.31
N CYS A 168 -3.81 12.26 -15.22
CA CYS A 168 -2.57 12.96 -14.90
C CYS A 168 -2.76 14.48 -15.00
N HIS A 169 -2.29 15.22 -14.00
CA HIS A 169 -2.38 16.69 -13.91
C HIS A 169 -1.00 17.32 -13.78
N ASN A 170 -0.60 18.16 -14.74
CA ASN A 170 0.69 18.86 -14.70
C ASN A 170 0.61 20.15 -13.87
N LEU A 171 0.36 19.99 -12.57
CA LEU A 171 0.27 21.10 -11.62
C LEU A 171 0.69 20.65 -10.22
N ALA A 172 1.10 21.61 -9.39
CA ALA A 172 1.31 21.40 -7.97
C ALA A 172 0.01 21.65 -7.20
N LEU A 173 -0.25 20.85 -6.18
CA LEU A 173 -1.22 21.23 -5.16
C LEU A 173 -0.54 22.07 -4.09
N SER A 174 -1.22 23.09 -3.59
CA SER A 174 -0.67 24.05 -2.64
C SER A 174 -1.78 24.78 -1.86
N GLN A 175 -1.39 25.62 -0.90
CA GLN A 175 -2.31 26.46 -0.12
C GLN A 175 -2.90 27.64 -0.90
N SER A 176 -2.37 27.94 -2.10
CA SER A 176 -2.76 29.07 -2.94
C SER A 176 -2.81 28.71 -4.41
N GLU A 177 -3.69 29.37 -5.16
CA GLU A 177 -3.72 29.34 -6.63
C GLU A 177 -2.57 30.19 -7.22
N GLY A 178 -2.18 29.90 -8.45
CA GLY A 178 -1.30 30.75 -9.25
C GLY A 178 -0.06 30.01 -9.75
N THR A 179 1.09 30.65 -9.66
CA THR A 179 2.38 30.11 -10.12
C THR A 179 3.35 30.01 -8.95
N LEU A 180 3.93 28.84 -8.77
CA LEU A 180 5.05 28.61 -7.85
C LEU A 180 6.33 28.42 -8.66
N ARG A 181 7.47 28.42 -7.96
CA ARG A 181 8.78 28.10 -8.54
C ARG A 181 9.29 26.80 -7.96
N MET A 182 9.89 25.98 -8.81
CA MET A 182 10.44 24.68 -8.44
C MET A 182 11.90 24.57 -8.86
N ALA A 183 12.74 24.03 -7.98
CA ALA A 183 14.07 23.59 -8.34
C ALA A 183 14.00 22.20 -8.97
N LEU A 184 14.68 22.02 -10.10
CA LEU A 184 14.79 20.76 -10.81
C LEU A 184 16.23 20.24 -10.67
N ASP A 185 16.40 19.05 -10.09
CA ASP A 185 17.72 18.46 -9.80
C ASP A 185 18.19 17.45 -10.86
N GLY A 186 17.47 17.34 -11.98
CA GLY A 186 17.74 16.35 -13.05
C GLY A 186 17.42 14.89 -12.68
N SER A 187 17.47 14.54 -11.39
CA SER A 187 17.12 13.20 -10.85
C SER A 187 15.62 12.99 -10.62
N SER A 188 14.80 14.05 -10.70
CA SER A 188 13.37 14.15 -10.32
C SER A 188 13.04 13.86 -8.85
N THR A 189 13.83 13.05 -8.14
CA THR A 189 13.61 12.66 -6.75
C THR A 189 13.85 13.79 -5.75
N MET A 190 14.56 14.85 -6.14
CA MET A 190 14.84 15.99 -5.26
C MET A 190 14.18 17.28 -5.77
N ASN A 191 13.22 17.16 -6.69
CA ASN A 191 12.48 18.31 -7.18
C ASN A 191 11.62 18.87 -6.04
N ARG A 192 11.73 20.17 -5.79
CA ARG A 192 11.04 20.80 -4.66
C ARG A 192 10.55 22.19 -5.00
N VAL A 193 9.42 22.56 -4.39
CA VAL A 193 8.93 23.94 -4.42
C VAL A 193 9.91 24.83 -3.65
N LEU A 194 10.22 25.99 -4.22
CA LEU A 194 11.10 26.98 -3.63
C LEU A 194 10.32 27.98 -2.77
N ASP A 195 11.02 28.60 -1.82
CA ASP A 195 10.48 29.73 -1.07
C ASP A 195 10.02 30.82 -2.07
N PRO A 196 8.83 31.41 -1.90
CA PRO A 196 8.34 32.49 -2.76
C PRO A 196 9.32 33.65 -2.97
N ALA A 197 10.22 33.91 -2.01
CA ALA A 197 11.26 34.92 -2.11
C ALA A 197 12.43 34.54 -3.03
N THR A 198 12.51 33.28 -3.48
CA THR A 198 13.56 32.78 -4.39
C THR A 198 13.18 33.08 -5.84
N PRO A 199 13.88 33.99 -6.54
CA PRO A 199 13.53 34.37 -7.90
C PRO A 199 14.00 33.37 -8.97
N GLU A 200 14.83 32.39 -8.62
CA GLU A 200 15.28 31.32 -9.51
C GLU A 200 14.30 30.13 -9.56
N GLY A 201 14.46 29.22 -10.52
CA GLY A 201 13.66 28.00 -10.64
C GLY A 201 12.61 28.02 -11.74
N THR A 202 12.08 26.85 -12.07
CA THR A 202 11.09 26.67 -13.14
C THR A 202 9.70 27.06 -12.64
N PRO A 203 8.97 27.94 -13.36
CA PRO A 203 7.59 28.28 -13.00
C PRO A 203 6.68 27.07 -13.24
N ILE A 204 5.84 26.77 -12.26
CA ILE A 204 4.88 25.66 -12.29
C ILE A 204 3.50 26.16 -11.86
N PRO A 205 2.42 25.71 -12.51
CA PRO A 205 1.07 26.07 -12.07
C PRO A 205 0.77 25.40 -10.73
N ALA A 206 0.10 26.12 -9.85
CA ALA A 206 -0.29 25.67 -8.53
C ALA A 206 -1.78 25.93 -8.27
N ARG A 207 -2.42 24.97 -7.65
CA ARG A 207 -3.85 25.02 -7.31
C ARG A 207 -4.10 24.50 -5.91
N ARG A 208 -5.22 24.90 -5.32
CA ARG A 208 -5.72 24.30 -4.08
C ARG A 208 -6.44 23.00 -4.37
N LEU A 209 -6.31 22.03 -3.47
CA LEU A 209 -6.97 20.73 -3.59
C LEU A 209 -8.50 20.90 -3.60
N ASP A 210 -9.06 21.75 -2.73
CA ASP A 210 -10.51 21.98 -2.70
C ASP A 210 -11.07 22.52 -4.03
N ARG A 211 -10.34 23.41 -4.72
CA ARG A 211 -10.74 23.94 -6.03
C ARG A 211 -10.61 22.91 -7.13
N VAL A 212 -9.55 22.11 -7.12
CA VAL A 212 -9.41 20.99 -8.07
C VAL A 212 -10.56 19.99 -7.90
N CYS A 213 -10.90 19.62 -6.67
CA CYS A 213 -12.03 18.74 -6.38
C CYS A 213 -13.36 19.34 -6.88
N ALA A 214 -13.61 20.62 -6.61
CA ALA A 214 -14.82 21.31 -7.07
C ALA A 214 -14.95 21.30 -8.60
N ASP A 215 -13.87 21.61 -9.33
CA ASP A 215 -13.88 21.66 -10.80
C ASP A 215 -14.08 20.28 -11.44
N LEU A 216 -13.57 19.24 -10.79
CA LEU A 216 -13.69 17.85 -11.25
C LEU A 216 -14.97 17.16 -10.78
N GLY A 217 -15.79 17.84 -9.96
CA GLY A 217 -16.98 17.24 -9.35
C GLY A 217 -16.66 16.09 -8.40
N ILE A 218 -15.57 16.18 -7.66
CA ILE A 218 -15.12 15.18 -6.69
C ILE A 218 -15.51 15.66 -5.30
N ASP A 219 -16.39 14.91 -4.64
CA ASP A 219 -16.93 15.20 -3.33
C ASP A 219 -16.35 14.30 -2.22
N HIS A 220 -15.57 13.28 -2.58
CA HIS A 220 -14.95 12.33 -1.66
C HIS A 220 -13.62 11.79 -2.18
N ILE A 221 -12.67 11.51 -1.28
CA ILE A 221 -11.39 10.86 -1.57
C ILE A 221 -11.17 9.74 -0.54
N ASP A 222 -11.04 8.49 -0.99
CA ASP A 222 -10.75 7.36 -0.10
C ASP A 222 -9.30 7.42 0.42
N PHE A 223 -8.36 7.82 -0.43
CA PHE A 223 -6.96 7.85 -0.08
C PHE A 223 -6.24 9.02 -0.76
N LEU A 224 -5.71 9.93 0.06
CA LEU A 224 -4.86 11.03 -0.36
C LEU A 224 -3.42 10.73 0.04
N LYS A 225 -2.58 10.41 -0.94
CA LYS A 225 -1.13 10.31 -0.76
C LYS A 225 -0.49 11.64 -1.13
N ILE A 226 0.38 12.15 -0.26
CA ILE A 226 1.13 13.39 -0.45
C ILE A 226 2.61 13.07 -0.26
N ASP A 227 3.42 13.47 -1.21
CA ASP A 227 4.87 13.23 -1.21
C ASP A 227 5.50 14.29 -2.11
N THR A 228 5.67 15.48 -1.55
CA THR A 228 6.01 16.68 -2.34
C THR A 228 7.36 17.29 -1.93
N GLU A 229 8.25 16.45 -1.39
CA GLU A 229 9.61 16.81 -0.98
C GLU A 229 9.62 18.10 -0.13
N GLY A 230 8.72 18.16 0.86
CA GLY A 230 8.63 19.25 1.84
C GLY A 230 7.48 20.23 1.64
N HIS A 231 6.70 20.13 0.57
CA HIS A 231 5.53 21.00 0.34
C HIS A 231 4.21 20.45 0.92
N ASP A 232 4.29 19.34 1.66
CA ASP A 232 3.14 18.52 2.07
C ASP A 232 2.14 19.29 2.94
N LEU A 233 2.64 20.12 3.86
CA LEU A 233 1.79 20.96 4.73
C LEU A 233 1.00 22.00 3.94
N ALA A 234 1.58 22.55 2.87
CA ALA A 234 0.90 23.51 2.03
C ALA A 234 -0.21 22.82 1.21
N VAL A 235 0.02 21.58 0.73
CA VAL A 235 -1.04 20.76 0.11
C VAL A 235 -2.19 20.55 1.10
N LEU A 236 -1.90 20.14 2.33
CA LEU A 236 -2.90 19.94 3.38
C LEU A 236 -3.69 21.21 3.71
N ARG A 237 -3.02 22.36 3.81
CA ARG A 237 -3.69 23.66 3.99
C ARG A 237 -4.57 24.04 2.79
N GLY A 238 -4.17 23.64 1.58
CA GLY A 238 -4.95 23.79 0.35
C GLY A 238 -6.17 22.87 0.25
N ALA A 239 -6.25 21.83 1.10
CA ALA A 239 -7.43 20.95 1.17
C ALA A 239 -8.64 21.65 1.80
N GLY A 240 -8.44 22.58 2.73
CA GLY A 240 -9.54 23.33 3.34
C GLY A 240 -10.67 22.42 3.83
N ALA A 241 -11.91 22.72 3.43
CA ALA A 241 -13.09 21.92 3.79
C ALA A 241 -13.10 20.51 3.17
N MET A 242 -12.28 20.24 2.15
CA MET A 242 -12.17 18.90 1.56
C MET A 242 -11.58 17.89 2.54
N LEU A 243 -10.87 18.33 3.59
CA LEU A 243 -10.40 17.45 4.68
C LEU A 243 -11.54 16.63 5.31
N ASP A 244 -12.73 17.21 5.45
CA ASP A 244 -13.90 16.50 6.00
C ASP A 244 -14.43 15.38 5.09
N GLN A 245 -13.96 15.32 3.85
CA GLN A 245 -14.36 14.37 2.81
C GLN A 245 -13.22 13.44 2.39
N ILE A 246 -12.13 13.36 3.17
CA ILE A 246 -11.03 12.44 2.93
C ILE A 246 -11.04 11.36 4.02
N ASP A 247 -10.99 10.08 3.64
CA ASP A 247 -10.99 8.96 4.60
C ASP A 247 -9.59 8.73 5.19
N PHE A 248 -8.56 8.66 4.33
CA PHE A 248 -7.18 8.41 4.73
C PHE A 248 -6.21 9.39 4.07
N ILE A 249 -5.25 9.87 4.85
CA ILE A 249 -4.17 10.75 4.38
C ILE A 249 -2.83 10.10 4.72
N GLN A 250 -1.99 9.92 3.72
CA GLN A 250 -0.57 9.62 3.90
C GLN A 250 0.24 10.83 3.46
N CYS A 251 1.23 11.23 4.25
CA CYS A 251 2.16 12.31 3.91
C CYS A 251 3.57 11.93 4.34
N GLU A 252 4.59 12.53 3.74
CA GLU A 252 5.97 12.32 4.15
C GLU A 252 6.40 13.40 5.17
N THR A 253 6.95 12.97 6.30
CA THR A 253 7.30 13.89 7.39
C THR A 253 8.70 13.69 7.93
N SER A 254 9.28 14.78 8.40
CA SER A 254 10.51 14.77 9.17
C SER A 254 10.27 14.33 10.62
N ALA A 255 11.15 13.49 11.12
CA ALA A 255 11.21 13.07 12.52
C ALA A 255 12.11 13.97 13.38
N ASN A 256 12.85 14.92 12.80
CA ASN A 256 13.78 15.76 13.54
C ASN A 256 13.95 17.17 12.96
N ARG A 257 14.37 18.13 13.80
CA ARG A 257 14.46 19.56 13.44
C ARG A 257 15.60 19.91 12.48
N TYR A 258 16.55 19.01 12.25
CA TYR A 258 17.71 19.27 11.39
C TYR A 258 17.43 18.89 9.92
N ASN A 259 16.47 17.99 9.67
CA ASN A 259 15.96 17.72 8.34
C ASN A 259 15.12 18.92 7.89
N ARG A 260 15.70 19.74 7.02
CA ARG A 260 15.07 20.91 6.40
C ARG A 260 14.42 20.61 5.05
N LEU A 261 14.44 19.35 4.62
CA LEU A 261 13.85 18.93 3.36
C LEU A 261 12.37 18.58 3.52
N HIS A 262 11.96 18.07 4.69
CA HIS A 262 10.59 17.62 4.92
C HIS A 262 9.94 18.42 6.05
N VAL A 263 8.61 18.50 6.01
CA VAL A 263 7.82 19.18 7.05
C VAL A 263 7.97 18.44 8.38
N ALA A 264 8.06 19.18 9.49
CA ALA A 264 8.09 18.57 10.82
C ALA A 264 6.79 17.81 11.11
N PHE A 265 6.91 16.56 11.59
CA PHE A 265 5.76 15.74 11.93
C PHE A 265 4.75 16.44 12.87
N GLY A 266 5.24 17.22 13.84
CA GLY A 266 4.38 17.94 14.78
C GLY A 266 3.39 18.89 14.09
N GLU A 267 3.81 19.61 13.04
CA GLU A 267 2.93 20.54 12.33
C GLU A 267 1.82 19.82 11.55
N VAL A 268 2.16 18.67 10.96
CA VAL A 268 1.19 17.82 10.25
C VAL A 268 0.24 17.16 11.24
N PHE A 269 0.78 16.65 12.36
CA PHE A 269 0.00 16.01 13.41
C PHE A 269 -1.02 16.98 14.00
N ASP A 270 -0.60 18.18 14.38
CA ASP A 270 -1.49 19.20 14.95
C ASP A 270 -2.58 19.58 13.94
N LEU A 271 -2.22 19.89 12.68
CA LEU A 271 -3.19 20.25 11.64
C LEU A 271 -4.25 19.17 11.41
N LEU A 272 -3.82 17.91 11.28
CA LEU A 272 -4.74 16.81 10.97
C LEU A 272 -5.59 16.41 12.18
N THR A 273 -5.02 16.44 13.39
CA THR A 273 -5.79 16.16 14.61
C THR A 273 -6.83 17.23 14.92
N ASP A 274 -6.50 18.51 14.70
CA ASP A 274 -7.47 19.61 14.77
C ASP A 274 -8.60 19.44 13.74
N ALA A 275 -8.28 18.89 12.56
CA ALA A 275 -9.27 18.53 11.53
C ALA A 275 -10.06 17.24 11.84
N GLY A 276 -9.84 16.58 12.99
CA GLY A 276 -10.56 15.40 13.42
C GLY A 276 -10.02 14.06 12.89
N PHE A 277 -8.80 14.04 12.37
CA PHE A 277 -8.09 12.82 12.01
C PHE A 277 -7.36 12.23 13.22
N TYR A 278 -7.16 10.92 13.19
CA TYR A 278 -6.33 10.19 14.15
C TYR A 278 -5.13 9.58 13.44
N LEU A 279 -3.97 9.55 14.11
CA LEU A 279 -2.82 8.80 13.61
C LEU A 279 -3.17 7.30 13.57
N PHE A 280 -3.17 6.72 12.38
CA PHE A 280 -3.57 5.33 12.13
C PHE A 280 -2.37 4.39 12.04
N HIS A 281 -1.32 4.80 11.33
CA HIS A 281 -0.12 4.00 11.12
C HIS A 281 1.11 4.87 10.84
N ILE A 282 2.31 4.32 11.04
CA ILE A 282 3.58 4.94 10.63
C ILE A 282 4.27 3.98 9.68
N ASP A 283 4.44 4.40 8.42
CA ASP A 283 5.14 3.66 7.38
C ASP A 283 6.52 4.28 7.08
N GLY A 284 7.32 3.64 6.23
CA GLY A 284 8.44 4.32 5.56
C GLY A 284 9.60 4.83 6.44
N GLN A 285 9.91 4.19 7.58
CA GLN A 285 10.96 4.65 8.48
C GLN A 285 12.36 4.62 7.83
N THR A 286 12.97 5.79 7.67
CA THR A 286 14.32 5.96 7.13
C THR A 286 15.23 6.54 8.20
N TYR A 287 16.31 5.82 8.53
CA TYR A 287 17.33 6.24 9.49
C TYR A 287 18.53 6.85 8.78
N GLU A 288 19.13 7.87 9.39
CA GLU A 288 20.36 8.47 8.88
C GLU A 288 21.36 8.71 9.99
N TRP A 289 22.63 8.71 9.59
CA TRP A 289 23.76 9.03 10.45
C TRP A 289 24.09 10.51 10.29
N GLY A 290 23.42 11.36 11.09
CA GLY A 290 23.59 12.82 11.04
C GLY A 290 24.13 13.40 12.36
N ASN A 291 24.66 14.64 12.32
CA ASN A 291 25.01 15.49 13.48
C ASN A 291 25.67 14.77 14.68
N GLY A 292 26.88 14.23 14.47
CA GLY A 292 27.70 13.67 15.55
C GLY A 292 27.71 12.14 15.62
N GLY A 293 27.18 11.45 14.60
CA GLY A 293 27.39 10.00 14.42
C GLY A 293 26.37 9.10 15.10
N TYR A 294 25.20 9.62 15.50
CA TYR A 294 24.12 8.80 16.05
C TYR A 294 23.10 8.43 14.97
N PRO A 295 22.62 7.17 14.92
CA PRO A 295 21.57 6.77 13.99
C PRO A 295 20.23 7.29 14.50
N VAL A 296 19.73 8.36 13.89
CA VAL A 296 18.43 8.94 14.23
C VAL A 296 17.44 8.69 13.09
N LEU A 297 16.17 8.55 13.43
CA LEU A 297 15.11 8.53 12.42
C LEU A 297 15.11 9.88 11.70
N ARG A 298 15.26 9.88 10.37
CA ARG A 298 15.19 11.11 9.57
C ARG A 298 13.75 11.44 9.22
N ARG A 299 13.06 10.47 8.64
CA ARG A 299 11.72 10.63 8.07
C ARG A 299 10.91 9.35 8.18
N PHE A 300 9.61 9.51 8.10
CA PHE A 300 8.62 8.45 8.04
C PHE A 300 7.31 8.99 7.45
N ASP A 301 6.44 8.07 7.05
CA ASP A 301 5.20 8.38 6.37
C ASP A 301 4.02 8.06 7.30
N PRO A 302 3.55 9.02 8.11
CA PRO A 302 2.35 8.82 8.89
C PRO A 302 1.13 8.67 7.98
N ILE A 303 0.26 7.74 8.36
CA ILE A 303 -1.07 7.57 7.78
C ILE A 303 -2.07 7.98 8.85
N PHE A 304 -2.97 8.88 8.48
CA PHE A 304 -4.06 9.37 9.31
C PHE A 304 -5.39 8.83 8.79
N ILE A 305 -6.34 8.62 9.71
CA ILE A 305 -7.71 8.17 9.44
C ILE A 305 -8.71 9.22 9.92
N ASN A 306 -9.69 9.54 9.08
CA ASN A 306 -10.85 10.34 9.45
C ASN A 306 -11.89 9.46 10.14
N ALA A 307 -11.85 9.42 11.47
CA ALA A 307 -12.72 8.56 12.27
C ALA A 307 -14.21 8.89 12.10
N ARG A 308 -14.56 10.13 11.71
CA ARG A 308 -15.96 10.54 11.47
C ARG A 308 -16.54 9.89 10.22
N ARG A 309 -15.70 9.54 9.24
CA ARG A 309 -16.12 8.94 7.97
C ARG A 309 -16.05 7.43 7.95
N VAL A 310 -14.92 6.88 8.40
CA VAL A 310 -14.67 5.44 8.33
C VAL A 310 -15.49 4.68 9.41
N GLY A 311 -16.01 5.40 10.41
CA GLY A 311 -16.83 4.84 11.47
C GLY A 311 -16.01 4.04 12.50
N PRO A 312 -16.67 3.44 13.50
CA PRO A 312 -15.98 2.65 14.52
C PRO A 312 -15.30 1.43 13.89
N ILE A 313 -13.99 1.30 14.14
CA ILE A 313 -13.21 0.15 13.70
C ILE A 313 -13.73 -1.09 14.44
N ARG A 314 -14.34 -2.04 13.71
CA ARG A 314 -14.87 -3.29 14.28
C ARG A 314 -13.79 -3.98 15.12
N GLY A 315 -14.08 -4.21 16.40
CA GLY A 315 -13.19 -4.89 17.34
C GLY A 315 -12.41 -3.96 18.28
N VAL A 316 -12.45 -2.64 18.09
CA VAL A 316 -11.98 -1.67 19.08
C VAL A 316 -13.16 -1.33 19.98
N ARG A 317 -13.16 -1.82 21.23
CA ARG A 317 -14.12 -1.36 22.24
C ARG A 317 -13.64 -0.01 22.77
N ASP A 318 -14.55 0.96 22.85
CA ASP A 318 -14.30 2.17 23.64
C ASP A 318 -13.89 1.73 25.05
N ARG A 319 -12.74 2.23 25.51
CA ARG A 319 -12.25 2.00 26.87
C ARG A 319 -12.75 3.09 27.79
#